data_AF-A0A1Z7Z5G5-F1
#
_entry.id   AF-A0A1Z7Z5G5-F1
#
_cell.length_a   1.000
_cell.length_b   1.000
_cell.length_c   1.000
_cell.angle_alpha   90.00
_cell.angle_beta   90.00
_cell.angle_gamma   90.00
#
_symmetry.space_group_name_H-M   'P 1'
#
loop_
_entity.id
_entity.type
_entity.pdbx_description
1 polymer ?
#
loop_
_entity_poly.entity_id
_entity_poly.type
_entity_poly.pdbx_seq_one_letter_code
_entity_poly.pdbx_strand_id
1 'polypeptide(L)'
;MVFKFLKYIRPIWYFNLEPKKDFYYFPTIDDICNRGFKLEEDSNYLSQESKTYDLAWRAFQMGYINSENGTGVFVWKHINLPLSDEYHFIRKNFNKAWVYYVFLIRVLTFKNPIKEIKAFIKTKNAVQESFTRNHFKYSDYERFSSSLVNSEPMVSVIIPTLNRYQYLKDVLENLEQQDYRNFEVIVVDQTEAFNEDFYKGWDLDLHFWFQEEKALWKARNEAIKSSKGNYILLFDDDSLIDSDWITNHLKCLDFFNADISSGVSISKVGAKIPDHYSFFRVSDQLDTGNVLIKKEVFKAIGLFDRQFEKQRMGDSEFGLRAYLNGYLNISNPYAKRLHLKVSIGGLREMGSWDAFRNRKWLDPRPIPSVLYLFRKYFGNNNAKRALFKTIPFSIMPYQFKKNKLLQILGLFLSFFLIPIILFQVYKSWQLSSVKLNQGALIDNLN
;
A
#
# COMPACT_ATOMS: atom_id res chain seq x y z
N MET A 1 4.97 -14.63 -11.51
CA MET A 1 4.86 -13.19 -11.81
C MET A 1 4.29 -13.03 -13.20
N VAL A 2 3.30 -12.13 -13.38
CA VAL A 2 2.61 -11.88 -14.65
C VAL A 2 3.59 -11.67 -15.82
N PHE A 3 4.46 -10.66 -15.75
CA PHE A 3 5.51 -10.42 -16.74
C PHE A 3 6.85 -10.21 -16.05
N LYS A 4 7.93 -10.80 -16.55
CA LYS A 4 9.27 -10.71 -15.93
C LYS A 4 9.81 -9.29 -15.91
N PHE A 5 9.40 -8.44 -16.84
CA PHE A 5 9.86 -7.05 -16.88
C PHE A 5 9.26 -6.18 -15.77
N LEU A 6 8.16 -6.62 -15.13
CA LEU A 6 7.60 -5.96 -13.96
C LEU A 6 8.63 -5.82 -12.82
N LYS A 7 9.54 -6.78 -12.64
CA LYS A 7 10.55 -6.70 -11.57
C LYS A 7 11.51 -5.52 -11.67
N TYR A 8 11.64 -4.89 -12.84
CA TYR A 8 12.44 -3.67 -13.01
C TYR A 8 11.64 -2.42 -12.66
N ILE A 9 10.35 -2.40 -13.02
CA ILE A 9 9.48 -1.24 -12.81
C ILE A 9 8.86 -1.26 -11.41
N ARG A 10 8.46 -2.42 -10.90
CA ARG A 10 7.82 -2.64 -9.60
C ARG A 10 8.50 -3.81 -8.86
N PRO A 11 9.76 -3.67 -8.41
CA PRO A 11 10.48 -4.76 -7.74
C PRO A 11 9.87 -5.22 -6.41
N ILE A 12 9.22 -4.31 -5.67
CA ILE A 12 8.66 -4.51 -4.33
C ILE A 12 7.13 -4.35 -4.41
N TRP A 13 6.49 -5.22 -5.19
CA TRP A 13 5.03 -5.22 -5.38
C TRP A 13 4.48 -6.54 -4.87
N TYR A 14 3.37 -6.50 -4.12
CA TYR A 14 2.85 -7.66 -3.38
C TYR A 14 2.70 -8.89 -4.29
N PHE A 15 2.03 -8.70 -5.43
CA PHE A 15 1.73 -9.76 -6.42
C PHE A 15 2.94 -10.24 -7.24
N ASN A 16 4.16 -9.81 -6.90
CA ASN A 16 5.37 -10.51 -7.33
C ASN A 16 5.65 -11.76 -6.49
N LEU A 17 5.04 -11.87 -5.31
CA LEU A 17 5.13 -13.01 -4.40
C LEU A 17 3.84 -13.81 -4.48
N GLU A 18 3.93 -15.12 -4.29
CA GLU A 18 2.79 -16.03 -4.28
C GLU A 18 2.20 -16.08 -2.86
N PRO A 19 0.88 -15.85 -2.69
CA PRO A 19 0.22 -15.93 -1.39
C PRO A 19 -0.14 -17.39 -1.05
N LYS A 20 -0.34 -17.70 0.25
CA LYS A 20 -0.78 -19.03 0.69
C LYS A 20 -2.17 -19.43 0.16
N LYS A 21 -3.06 -18.45 0.02
CA LYS A 21 -4.37 -18.58 -0.62
C LYS A 21 -4.44 -17.58 -1.76
N ASP A 22 -4.72 -18.07 -2.96
CA ASP A 22 -5.00 -17.21 -4.11
C ASP A 22 -6.49 -16.91 -4.16
N PHE A 23 -6.85 -15.64 -4.30
CA PHE A 23 -8.23 -15.19 -4.56
C PHE A 23 -8.46 -14.99 -6.05
N TYR A 24 -7.63 -15.64 -6.88
CA TYR A 24 -7.69 -15.51 -8.33
C TYR A 24 -7.65 -14.04 -8.74
N TYR A 25 -6.70 -13.31 -8.14
CA TYR A 25 -6.55 -11.87 -8.33
C TYR A 25 -6.47 -11.47 -9.82
N PHE A 26 -5.99 -12.40 -10.64
CA PHE A 26 -5.91 -12.28 -12.08
C PHE A 26 -7.01 -13.16 -12.71
N PRO A 27 -8.15 -12.59 -13.15
CA PRO A 27 -9.29 -13.36 -13.64
C PRO A 27 -9.02 -13.99 -15.01
N THR A 28 -9.75 -15.06 -15.34
CA THR A 28 -9.78 -15.63 -16.69
C THR A 28 -10.67 -14.78 -17.61
N ILE A 29 -10.63 -15.06 -18.92
CA ILE A 29 -11.53 -14.40 -19.89
C ILE A 29 -13.00 -14.75 -19.64
N ASP A 30 -13.28 -15.97 -19.19
CA ASP A 30 -14.63 -16.42 -18.88
C ASP A 30 -15.16 -15.68 -17.66
N ASP A 31 -14.35 -15.51 -16.61
CA ASP A 31 -14.71 -14.72 -15.42
C ASP A 31 -15.05 -13.26 -15.78
N ILE A 32 -14.25 -12.67 -16.69
CA ILE A 32 -14.43 -11.31 -17.21
C ILE A 32 -15.77 -11.20 -17.97
N CYS A 33 -16.02 -12.11 -18.91
CA CYS A 33 -17.22 -12.13 -19.75
C CYS A 33 -18.51 -12.42 -18.95
N ASN A 34 -18.46 -13.35 -18.00
CA ASN A 34 -19.60 -13.76 -17.19
C ASN A 34 -20.17 -12.61 -16.34
N ARG A 35 -19.31 -11.68 -15.90
CA ARG A 35 -19.72 -10.47 -15.18
C ARG A 35 -19.96 -9.27 -16.10
N GLY A 36 -20.09 -9.49 -17.41
CA GLY A 36 -20.40 -8.46 -18.40
C GLY A 36 -19.28 -7.45 -18.64
N PHE A 37 -18.05 -7.71 -18.19
CA PHE A 37 -16.92 -6.82 -18.46
C PHE A 37 -16.30 -7.15 -19.81
N LYS A 38 -16.26 -6.19 -20.73
CA LYS A 38 -15.73 -6.42 -22.08
C LYS A 38 -14.29 -5.93 -22.18
N LEU A 39 -13.36 -6.87 -22.29
CA LEU A 39 -11.95 -6.59 -22.61
C LEU A 39 -11.55 -7.35 -23.87
N GLU A 40 -11.03 -6.62 -24.85
CA GLU A 40 -10.56 -7.19 -26.11
C GLU A 40 -9.16 -7.79 -25.97
N GLU A 41 -9.00 -8.97 -26.56
CA GLU A 41 -7.69 -9.63 -26.69
C GLU A 41 -6.79 -8.81 -27.63
N ASP A 42 -5.53 -8.64 -27.25
CA ASP A 42 -4.53 -7.92 -28.05
C ASP A 42 -3.78 -8.89 -28.96
N SER A 43 -4.10 -8.86 -30.25
CA SER A 43 -3.52 -9.73 -31.28
C SER A 43 -2.03 -9.47 -31.55
N ASN A 44 -1.44 -8.41 -30.99
CA ASN A 44 -0.01 -8.11 -31.15
C ASN A 44 0.90 -8.99 -30.29
N TYR A 45 0.36 -9.68 -29.28
CA TYR A 45 1.12 -10.67 -28.51
C TYR A 45 1.32 -11.95 -29.32
N LEU A 46 2.53 -12.51 -29.27
CA LEU A 46 2.90 -13.69 -30.05
C LEU A 46 2.42 -15.01 -29.42
N SER A 47 2.38 -15.06 -28.09
CA SER A 47 2.01 -16.26 -27.34
C SER A 47 0.63 -16.12 -26.70
N GLN A 48 -0.12 -17.22 -26.61
CA GLN A 48 -1.44 -17.23 -25.99
C GLN A 48 -1.34 -16.89 -24.50
N GLU A 49 -0.27 -17.35 -23.83
CA GLU A 49 0.00 -17.04 -22.44
C GLU A 49 0.14 -15.53 -22.20
N SER A 50 0.89 -14.81 -23.07
CA SER A 50 1.01 -13.35 -22.96
C SER A 50 -0.33 -12.64 -23.11
N LYS A 51 -1.19 -13.12 -24.00
CA LYS A 51 -2.54 -12.57 -24.20
C LYS A 51 -3.40 -12.75 -22.94
N THR A 52 -3.42 -13.96 -22.41
CA THR A 52 -4.13 -14.28 -21.16
C THR A 52 -3.61 -13.44 -19.99
N TYR A 53 -2.30 -13.29 -19.86
CA TYR A 53 -1.68 -12.52 -18.78
C TYR A 53 -1.93 -11.01 -18.91
N ASP A 54 -1.95 -10.46 -20.13
CA ASP A 54 -2.28 -9.05 -20.35
C ASP A 54 -3.76 -8.76 -20.05
N LEU A 55 -4.68 -9.62 -20.49
CA LEU A 55 -6.11 -9.50 -20.18
C LEU A 55 -6.35 -9.53 -18.68
N ALA A 56 -5.79 -10.52 -17.99
CA ALA A 56 -5.94 -10.65 -16.54
C ALA A 56 -5.31 -9.46 -15.79
N TRP A 57 -4.15 -8.98 -16.24
CA TRP A 57 -3.54 -7.77 -15.71
C TRP A 57 -4.44 -6.54 -15.87
N ARG A 58 -4.97 -6.32 -17.08
CA ARG A 58 -5.84 -5.18 -17.37
C ARG A 58 -7.10 -5.21 -16.51
N ALA A 59 -7.76 -6.38 -16.41
CA ALA A 59 -8.93 -6.56 -15.56
C ALA A 59 -8.63 -6.23 -14.09
N PHE A 60 -7.51 -6.75 -13.56
CA PHE A 60 -7.03 -6.43 -12.21
C PHE A 60 -6.78 -4.93 -12.01
N GLN A 61 -6.10 -4.26 -12.97
CA GLN A 61 -5.85 -2.81 -12.87
C GLN A 61 -7.14 -1.97 -12.98
N MET A 62 -8.15 -2.49 -13.68
CA MET A 62 -9.46 -1.86 -13.88
C MET A 62 -10.44 -2.16 -12.72
N GLY A 63 -10.01 -2.80 -11.64
CA GLY A 63 -10.82 -2.98 -10.43
C GLY A 63 -11.72 -4.21 -10.44
N TYR A 64 -11.50 -5.15 -11.36
CA TYR A 64 -12.14 -6.46 -11.26
C TYR A 64 -11.63 -7.19 -10.01
N ILE A 65 -12.56 -7.65 -9.18
CA ILE A 65 -12.33 -8.41 -7.95
C ILE A 65 -13.12 -9.70 -8.09
N ASN A 66 -12.41 -10.83 -7.98
CA ASN A 66 -13.04 -12.13 -7.98
C ASN A 66 -13.49 -12.45 -6.54
N SER A 67 -14.77 -12.18 -6.24
CA SER A 67 -15.34 -12.34 -4.89
C SER A 67 -15.92 -13.73 -4.62
N GLU A 68 -16.08 -14.55 -5.66
CA GLU A 68 -16.53 -15.94 -5.55
C GLU A 68 -15.31 -16.87 -5.53
N ASN A 69 -15.45 -18.11 -5.05
CA ASN A 69 -14.41 -19.17 -5.18
C ASN A 69 -14.24 -19.58 -6.66
N GLY A 70 -13.95 -18.61 -7.53
CA GLY A 70 -13.92 -18.74 -8.97
C GLY A 70 -12.65 -19.39 -9.48
N THR A 71 -12.46 -19.33 -10.80
CA THR A 71 -11.20 -19.69 -11.43
C THR A 71 -10.31 -18.46 -11.59
N GLY A 72 -9.05 -18.67 -11.93
CA GLY A 72 -8.14 -17.57 -12.22
C GLY A 72 -6.90 -18.00 -12.95
N VAL A 73 -6.20 -17.01 -13.47
CA VAL A 73 -4.94 -17.20 -14.16
C VAL A 73 -3.84 -17.33 -13.12
N PHE A 74 -3.24 -18.52 -13.04
CA PHE A 74 -2.09 -18.74 -12.17
C PHE A 74 -0.83 -18.08 -12.75
N VAL A 75 -0.59 -16.83 -12.32
CA VAL A 75 0.50 -16.00 -12.84
C VAL A 75 1.84 -16.27 -12.16
N TRP A 76 1.92 -17.05 -11.08
CA TRP A 76 3.17 -17.27 -10.33
C TRP A 76 4.09 -18.34 -10.92
N LYS A 77 3.60 -19.14 -11.87
CA LYS A 77 4.40 -20.11 -12.62
C LYS A 77 5.56 -19.44 -13.36
N HIS A 78 6.73 -20.09 -13.33
CA HIS A 78 7.87 -19.68 -14.15
C HIS A 78 7.65 -20.04 -15.62
N ILE A 79 7.20 -19.07 -16.42
CA ILE A 79 7.03 -19.20 -17.88
C ILE A 79 8.06 -18.33 -18.60
N ASN A 80 8.56 -18.80 -19.73
CA ASN A 80 9.44 -18.04 -20.62
C ASN A 80 8.59 -17.39 -21.72
N LEU A 81 8.15 -16.16 -21.49
CA LEU A 81 7.43 -15.38 -22.49
C LEU A 81 8.37 -14.83 -23.57
N PRO A 82 7.90 -14.63 -24.81
CA PRO A 82 8.66 -13.98 -25.86
C PRO A 82 9.14 -12.58 -25.43
N LEU A 83 10.39 -12.24 -25.78
CA LEU A 83 10.97 -10.96 -25.40
C LEU A 83 10.20 -9.75 -25.97
N SER A 84 9.65 -9.90 -27.17
CA SER A 84 8.78 -8.87 -27.76
C SER A 84 7.48 -8.71 -26.97
N ASP A 85 6.92 -9.77 -26.42
CA ASP A 85 5.68 -9.70 -25.64
C ASP A 85 5.92 -8.94 -24.33
N GLU A 86 7.05 -9.19 -23.66
CA GLU A 86 7.48 -8.44 -22.47
C GLU A 86 7.65 -6.94 -22.76
N TYR A 87 8.23 -6.59 -23.91
CA TYR A 87 8.35 -5.19 -24.33
C TYR A 87 7.01 -4.56 -24.70
N HIS A 88 6.16 -5.31 -25.42
CA HIS A 88 4.81 -4.87 -25.78
C HIS A 88 4.00 -4.57 -24.52
N PHE A 89 4.01 -5.50 -23.55
CA PHE A 89 3.36 -5.34 -22.25
C PHE A 89 3.83 -4.08 -21.52
N ILE A 90 5.14 -3.83 -21.38
CA ILE A 90 5.58 -2.65 -20.64
C ILE A 90 5.28 -1.33 -21.39
N ARG A 91 5.27 -1.34 -22.73
CA ARG A 91 4.87 -0.17 -23.54
C ARG A 91 3.39 0.14 -23.41
N LYS A 92 2.57 -0.90 -23.38
CA LYS A 92 1.13 -0.82 -23.22
C LYS A 92 0.77 -0.32 -21.82
N ASN A 93 1.41 -0.84 -20.78
CA ASN A 93 0.94 -0.66 -19.40
C ASN A 93 1.71 0.40 -18.58
N PHE A 94 2.83 0.94 -19.08
CA PHE A 94 3.66 1.89 -18.35
C PHE A 94 4.14 3.08 -19.19
N ASN A 95 4.47 4.19 -18.52
CA ASN A 95 5.01 5.38 -19.17
C ASN A 95 6.31 5.06 -19.94
N LYS A 96 6.47 5.68 -21.11
CA LYS A 96 7.64 5.53 -22.01
C LYS A 96 8.99 5.63 -21.30
N ALA A 97 9.14 6.51 -20.31
CA ALA A 97 10.38 6.64 -19.54
C ALA A 97 10.78 5.33 -18.83
N TRP A 98 9.81 4.59 -18.29
CA TRP A 98 10.07 3.29 -17.67
C TRP A 98 10.43 2.22 -18.70
N VAL A 99 9.85 2.28 -19.90
CA VAL A 99 10.19 1.37 -21.00
C VAL A 99 11.67 1.53 -21.39
N TYR A 100 12.12 2.78 -21.58
CA TYR A 100 13.52 3.08 -21.86
C TYR A 100 14.45 2.68 -20.71
N TYR A 101 14.04 2.92 -19.47
CA TYR A 101 14.78 2.47 -18.29
C TYR A 101 15.01 0.95 -18.28
N VAL A 102 13.97 0.16 -18.53
CA VAL A 102 14.09 -1.30 -18.63
C VAL A 102 15.02 -1.68 -19.77
N PHE A 103 14.84 -1.10 -20.96
CA PHE A 103 15.68 -1.36 -22.12
C PHE A 103 17.17 -1.08 -21.85
N LEU A 104 17.49 0.08 -21.29
CA LEU A 104 18.86 0.46 -20.95
C LEU A 104 19.51 -0.55 -19.99
N ILE A 105 18.82 -0.93 -18.91
CA ILE A 105 19.33 -1.92 -17.95
C ILE A 105 19.56 -3.28 -18.62
N ARG A 106 18.63 -3.72 -19.48
CA ARG A 106 18.74 -5.01 -20.16
C ARG A 106 19.94 -5.07 -21.12
N VAL A 107 20.18 -3.98 -21.85
CA VAL A 107 21.35 -3.87 -22.75
C VAL A 107 22.65 -3.77 -21.95
N LEU A 108 22.71 -2.91 -20.92
CA LEU A 108 23.91 -2.71 -20.09
C LEU A 108 24.30 -3.94 -19.26
N THR A 109 23.36 -4.84 -18.99
CA THR A 109 23.65 -6.11 -18.32
C THR A 109 24.15 -7.20 -19.29
N PHE A 110 24.36 -6.87 -20.57
CA PHE A 110 24.87 -7.74 -21.63
C PHE A 110 24.11 -9.07 -21.80
N LYS A 111 22.83 -9.11 -21.38
CA LYS A 111 21.97 -10.30 -21.51
C LYS A 111 21.35 -10.37 -22.90
N ASN A 112 22.15 -10.64 -23.92
CA ASN A 112 21.77 -10.72 -25.35
C ASN A 112 21.33 -9.37 -25.97
N PRO A 113 22.21 -8.36 -26.02
CA PRO A 113 21.86 -6.99 -26.44
C PRO A 113 21.22 -6.93 -27.84
N ILE A 114 21.65 -7.77 -28.78
CA ILE A 114 21.08 -7.81 -30.14
C ILE A 114 19.60 -8.24 -30.10
N LYS A 115 19.25 -9.24 -29.30
CA LYS A 115 17.86 -9.71 -29.16
C LYS A 115 16.98 -8.64 -28.48
N GLU A 116 17.52 -7.97 -27.46
CA GLU A 116 16.85 -6.85 -26.78
C GLU A 116 16.54 -5.70 -27.74
N ILE A 117 17.53 -5.25 -28.53
CA ILE A 117 17.35 -4.18 -29.52
C ILE A 117 16.28 -4.56 -30.55
N LYS A 118 16.34 -5.77 -31.13
CA LYS A 118 15.35 -6.23 -32.11
C LYS A 118 13.93 -6.24 -31.54
N ALA A 119 13.76 -6.77 -30.33
CA ALA A 119 12.44 -6.83 -29.67
C ALA A 119 11.91 -5.43 -29.29
N PHE A 120 12.79 -4.54 -28.83
CA PHE A 120 12.44 -3.16 -28.50
C PHE A 120 11.97 -2.36 -29.73
N ILE A 121 12.63 -2.54 -30.88
CA ILE A 121 12.24 -1.90 -32.15
C ILE A 121 10.93 -2.49 -32.68
N LYS A 122 10.78 -3.82 -32.64
CA LYS A 122 9.58 -4.52 -33.13
C LYS A 122 8.28 -4.00 -32.48
N THR A 123 8.36 -3.59 -31.22
CA THR A 123 7.21 -3.16 -30.42
C THR A 123 6.99 -1.65 -30.39
N LYS A 124 7.74 -0.87 -31.18
CA LYS A 124 7.73 0.62 -31.10
C LYS A 124 6.37 1.27 -31.30
N ASN A 125 5.45 0.61 -32.01
CA ASN A 125 4.11 1.09 -32.35
C ASN A 125 3.03 0.66 -31.34
N ALA A 126 3.40 0.01 -30.23
CA ALA A 126 2.45 -0.39 -29.19
C ALA A 126 1.71 0.85 -28.63
N VAL A 127 0.39 0.73 -28.52
CA VAL A 127 -0.49 1.78 -27.98
C VAL A 127 -0.59 1.61 -26.46
N GLN A 128 -0.50 2.72 -25.73
CA GLN A 128 -0.59 2.71 -24.27
C GLN A 128 -2.05 2.58 -23.81
N GLU A 129 -2.29 1.69 -22.85
CA GLU A 129 -3.58 1.42 -22.22
C GLU A 129 -3.97 2.53 -21.23
N SER A 130 -5.29 2.77 -21.10
CA SER A 130 -5.85 3.75 -20.16
C SER A 130 -6.80 3.08 -19.17
N PHE A 131 -6.31 2.80 -17.95
CA PHE A 131 -7.09 2.08 -16.93
C PHE A 131 -8.17 2.93 -16.24
N THR A 132 -8.07 4.26 -16.32
CA THR A 132 -8.90 5.16 -15.50
C THR A 132 -10.25 5.50 -16.14
N ARG A 133 -10.42 5.26 -17.45
CA ARG A 133 -11.67 5.54 -18.17
C ARG A 133 -12.64 4.35 -18.19
N ASN A 134 -12.10 3.12 -18.09
CA ASN A 134 -12.84 1.88 -18.28
C ASN A 134 -12.67 0.94 -17.07
N HIS A 135 -13.01 1.42 -15.87
CA HIS A 135 -12.98 0.57 -14.68
C HIS A 135 -14.27 -0.26 -14.56
N PHE A 136 -14.17 -1.40 -13.89
CA PHE A 136 -15.32 -2.25 -13.57
C PHE A 136 -16.24 -1.51 -12.58
N LYS A 137 -17.56 -1.69 -12.74
CA LYS A 137 -18.58 -1.06 -11.89
C LYS A 137 -19.38 -2.15 -11.18
N TYR A 138 -19.45 -2.05 -9.86
CA TYR A 138 -20.28 -2.92 -9.03
C TYR A 138 -21.65 -2.26 -8.83
N SER A 139 -22.51 -2.29 -9.84
CA SER A 139 -23.85 -1.65 -9.80
C SER A 139 -24.71 -2.14 -8.65
N ASP A 140 -24.52 -3.41 -8.25
CA ASP A 140 -25.31 -4.04 -7.21
C ASP A 140 -24.87 -3.59 -5.81
N TYR A 141 -23.68 -2.98 -5.68
CA TYR A 141 -23.15 -2.52 -4.40
C TYR A 141 -24.04 -1.47 -3.73
N GLU A 142 -24.56 -0.50 -4.50
CA GLU A 142 -25.39 0.57 -3.94
C GLU A 142 -26.66 0.01 -3.30
N ARG A 143 -27.28 -0.98 -3.94
CA ARG A 143 -28.53 -1.63 -3.49
C ARG A 143 -28.30 -2.80 -2.53
N PHE A 144 -27.06 -3.23 -2.36
CA PHE A 144 -26.72 -4.35 -1.48
C PHE A 144 -27.09 -4.03 -0.03
N SER A 145 -27.95 -4.87 0.55
CA SER A 145 -28.27 -4.87 1.97
C SER A 145 -27.25 -5.76 2.69
N SER A 146 -26.40 -5.14 3.51
CA SER A 146 -25.34 -5.85 4.23
C SER A 146 -25.91 -6.55 5.45
N SER A 147 -25.86 -7.87 5.44
CA SER A 147 -26.18 -8.71 6.59
C SER A 147 -25.26 -8.42 7.77
N LEU A 148 -23.99 -8.09 7.48
CA LEU A 148 -23.01 -7.75 8.49
C LEU A 148 -23.37 -6.44 9.21
N VAL A 149 -23.76 -5.41 8.45
CA VAL A 149 -24.21 -4.13 9.04
C VAL A 149 -25.46 -4.36 9.89
N ASN A 150 -26.44 -5.14 9.39
CA ASN A 150 -27.69 -5.44 10.10
C ASN A 150 -27.48 -6.26 11.38
N SER A 151 -26.41 -7.07 11.44
CA SER A 151 -26.06 -7.86 12.64
C SER A 151 -25.36 -7.05 13.73
N GLU A 152 -25.05 -5.78 13.44
CA GLU A 152 -24.42 -4.82 14.35
C GLU A 152 -23.25 -5.41 15.18
N PRO A 153 -22.20 -5.98 14.55
CA PRO A 153 -21.05 -6.47 15.30
C PRO A 153 -20.25 -5.34 15.99
N MET A 154 -19.73 -5.59 17.19
CA MET A 154 -18.89 -4.60 17.87
C MET A 154 -17.63 -4.26 17.05
N VAL A 155 -17.40 -2.96 16.82
CA VAL A 155 -16.19 -2.39 16.19
C VAL A 155 -15.34 -1.68 17.26
N SER A 156 -14.03 -1.89 17.26
CA SER A 156 -13.09 -1.12 18.08
C SER A 156 -12.33 -0.12 17.22
N VAL A 157 -12.58 1.17 17.41
CA VAL A 157 -11.85 2.26 16.75
C VAL A 157 -10.57 2.55 17.53
N ILE A 158 -9.40 2.43 16.90
CA ILE A 158 -8.10 2.58 17.56
C ILE A 158 -7.38 3.82 17.05
N ILE A 159 -7.07 4.74 17.98
CA ILE A 159 -6.49 6.05 17.68
C ILE A 159 -5.25 6.26 18.56
N PRO A 160 -4.03 6.10 18.03
CA PRO A 160 -2.84 6.58 18.69
C PRO A 160 -2.71 8.10 18.51
N THR A 161 -2.43 8.84 19.59
CA THR A 161 -2.21 10.29 19.52
C THR A 161 -0.90 10.73 20.18
N LEU A 162 -0.35 11.84 19.69
CA LEU A 162 0.84 12.51 20.25
C LEU A 162 0.81 14.00 19.89
N ASN A 163 0.61 14.85 20.89
CA ASN A 163 0.63 16.32 20.80
C ASN A 163 -0.38 16.90 19.79
N ARG A 164 -1.62 16.38 19.77
CA ARG A 164 -2.64 16.70 18.74
C ARG A 164 -4.08 16.87 19.24
N TYR A 165 -4.29 17.26 20.50
CA TYR A 165 -5.63 17.41 21.08
C TYR A 165 -6.61 18.24 20.25
N GLN A 166 -6.16 19.31 19.60
CA GLN A 166 -7.03 20.10 18.74
C GLN A 166 -7.64 19.27 17.60
N TYR A 167 -6.85 18.43 16.92
CA TYR A 167 -7.32 17.61 15.81
C TYR A 167 -8.06 16.37 16.29
N LEU A 168 -7.64 15.81 17.42
CA LEU A 168 -8.34 14.71 18.07
C LEU A 168 -9.76 15.12 18.48
N LYS A 169 -9.99 16.38 18.88
CA LYS A 169 -11.33 16.91 19.16
C LYS A 169 -12.24 16.76 17.94
N ASP A 170 -11.79 17.21 16.76
CA ASP A 170 -12.56 17.11 15.51
C ASP A 170 -12.85 15.64 15.16
N VAL A 171 -11.89 14.74 15.41
CA VAL A 171 -12.04 13.29 15.22
C VAL A 171 -13.14 12.73 16.11
N LEU A 172 -13.13 13.04 17.41
CA LEU A 172 -14.12 12.53 18.37
C LEU A 172 -15.52 13.08 18.04
N GLU A 173 -15.64 14.36 17.66
CA GLU A 173 -16.90 14.95 17.19
C GLU A 173 -17.45 14.20 15.96
N ASN A 174 -16.61 13.85 14.97
CA ASN A 174 -17.04 13.08 13.80
C ASN A 174 -17.48 11.65 14.15
N LEU A 175 -16.88 11.05 15.17
CA LEU A 175 -17.25 9.72 15.66
C LEU A 175 -18.63 9.73 16.35
N GLU A 176 -18.97 10.78 17.10
CA GLU A 176 -20.33 10.93 17.68
C GLU A 176 -21.43 11.01 16.62
N GLN A 177 -21.09 11.46 15.42
CA GLN A 177 -22.01 11.61 14.29
C GLN A 177 -22.13 10.36 13.40
N GLN A 178 -21.50 9.24 13.75
CA GLN A 178 -21.61 8.01 12.95
C GLN A 178 -23.04 7.45 12.96
N ASP A 179 -23.47 6.90 11.83
CA ASP A 179 -24.76 6.23 11.68
C ASP A 179 -24.77 4.85 12.38
N TYR A 180 -23.62 4.19 12.38
CA TYR A 180 -23.37 2.93 13.08
C TYR A 180 -23.03 3.18 14.54
N ARG A 181 -23.75 2.55 15.47
CA ARG A 181 -23.66 2.87 16.91
C ARG A 181 -22.95 1.83 17.79
N ASN A 182 -22.80 0.58 17.34
CA ASN A 182 -22.17 -0.46 18.14
C ASN A 182 -20.64 -0.46 18.02
N PHE A 183 -19.99 0.57 18.55
CA PHE A 183 -18.53 0.68 18.54
C PHE A 183 -17.99 1.30 19.83
N GLU A 184 -16.75 0.93 20.16
CA GLU A 184 -15.95 1.57 21.21
C GLU A 184 -14.79 2.35 20.56
N VAL A 185 -14.27 3.35 21.28
CA VAL A 185 -13.12 4.15 20.86
C VAL A 185 -12.00 3.95 21.87
N ILE A 186 -10.81 3.61 21.39
CA ILE A 186 -9.62 3.38 22.21
C ILE A 186 -8.54 4.38 21.79
N VAL A 187 -8.23 5.33 22.66
CA VAL A 187 -7.18 6.33 22.45
C VAL A 187 -5.93 5.99 23.27
N VAL A 188 -4.78 5.87 22.59
CA VAL A 188 -3.49 5.71 23.27
C VAL A 188 -2.69 6.99 23.12
N ASP A 189 -2.62 7.77 24.18
CA ASP A 189 -1.99 9.09 24.18
C ASP A 189 -0.52 9.00 24.62
N GLN A 190 0.37 9.54 23.82
CA GLN A 190 1.81 9.58 24.08
C GLN A 190 2.32 11.00 24.40
N THR A 191 1.39 11.94 24.61
CA THR A 191 1.65 13.33 24.98
C THR A 191 2.17 13.41 26.41
N GLU A 192 3.36 13.97 26.62
CA GLU A 192 3.95 14.11 27.97
C GLU A 192 3.07 14.95 28.90
N ALA A 193 2.44 15.99 28.37
CA ALA A 193 1.44 16.80 29.08
C ALA A 193 0.05 16.14 29.00
N PHE A 194 -0.02 14.86 29.39
CA PHE A 194 -1.25 14.06 29.35
C PHE A 194 -2.39 14.76 30.11
N ASN A 195 -3.52 14.97 29.44
CA ASN A 195 -4.69 15.62 30.01
C ASN A 195 -5.88 14.66 30.02
N GLU A 196 -6.15 14.05 31.17
CA GLU A 196 -7.28 13.15 31.36
C GLU A 196 -8.64 13.84 31.18
N ASP A 197 -8.77 15.12 31.55
CA ASP A 197 -10.03 15.85 31.43
C ASP A 197 -10.48 16.05 29.97
N PHE A 198 -9.55 16.02 29.02
CA PHE A 198 -9.87 16.08 27.58
C PHE A 198 -10.77 14.92 27.13
N TYR A 199 -10.67 13.77 27.78
CA TYR A 199 -11.39 12.56 27.41
C TYR A 199 -12.73 12.39 28.13
N LYS A 200 -13.14 13.35 28.96
CA LYS A 200 -14.41 13.30 29.70
C LYS A 200 -15.52 14.04 28.94
N GLY A 201 -16.74 13.52 29.02
CA GLY A 201 -17.94 14.20 28.52
C GLY A 201 -18.30 13.95 27.05
N TRP A 202 -17.60 13.05 26.37
CA TRP A 202 -17.95 12.57 25.03
C TRP A 202 -19.10 11.56 25.06
N ASP A 203 -20.00 11.61 24.09
CA ASP A 203 -21.06 10.61 23.87
C ASP A 203 -20.53 9.40 23.08
N LEU A 204 -19.50 8.76 23.65
CA LEU A 204 -18.78 7.63 23.07
C LEU A 204 -18.41 6.63 24.18
N ASP A 205 -18.40 5.33 23.88
CA ASP A 205 -17.71 4.32 24.72
C ASP A 205 -16.20 4.50 24.56
N LEU A 206 -15.66 5.52 25.24
CA LEU A 206 -14.30 6.01 25.09
C LEU A 206 -13.39 5.47 26.20
N HIS A 207 -12.39 4.69 25.80
CA HIS A 207 -11.31 4.21 26.63
C HIS A 207 -10.00 4.91 26.26
N PHE A 208 -9.19 5.27 27.24
CA PHE A 208 -7.93 5.95 26.99
C PHE A 208 -6.90 5.68 28.08
N TRP A 209 -5.61 5.79 27.72
CA TRP A 209 -4.51 5.78 28.67
C TRP A 209 -3.28 6.49 28.11
N PHE A 210 -2.36 6.84 29.02
CA PHE A 210 -1.06 7.37 28.67
C PHE A 210 -0.05 6.23 28.40
N GLN A 211 0.69 6.35 27.29
CA GLN A 211 1.83 5.51 26.95
C GLN A 211 3.12 6.35 26.96
N GLU A 212 3.99 6.09 27.95
CA GLU A 212 5.25 6.82 28.11
C GLU A 212 6.19 6.68 26.90
N GLU A 213 6.29 5.47 26.35
CA GLU A 213 7.12 5.24 25.16
C GLU A 213 6.45 5.83 23.91
N LYS A 214 7.06 6.82 23.26
CA LYS A 214 6.59 7.35 21.97
C LYS A 214 6.86 6.34 20.84
N ALA A 215 5.93 5.42 20.62
CA ALA A 215 5.98 4.26 19.75
C ALA A 215 4.59 3.93 19.16
N LEU A 216 4.44 4.11 17.85
CA LEU A 216 3.16 3.99 17.14
C LEU A 216 2.65 2.54 17.09
N TRP A 217 3.53 1.59 16.77
CA TRP A 217 3.11 0.20 16.63
C TRP A 217 2.81 -0.43 17.98
N LYS A 218 3.55 -0.05 19.02
CA LYS A 218 3.26 -0.37 20.42
C LYS A 218 1.87 0.12 20.81
N ALA A 219 1.58 1.39 20.57
CA ALA A 219 0.27 1.98 20.91
C ALA A 219 -0.88 1.24 20.23
N ARG A 220 -0.76 0.97 18.92
CA ARG A 220 -1.75 0.17 18.17
C ARG A 220 -1.85 -1.26 18.72
N ASN A 221 -0.73 -1.91 19.00
CA ASN A 221 -0.71 -3.29 19.52
C ASN A 221 -1.37 -3.40 20.89
N GLU A 222 -1.11 -2.48 21.82
CA GLU A 222 -1.75 -2.42 23.13
C GLU A 222 -3.26 -2.20 23.00
N ALA A 223 -3.69 -1.27 22.15
CA ALA A 223 -5.11 -1.05 21.88
C ALA A 223 -5.83 -2.26 21.26
N ILE A 224 -5.19 -2.96 20.33
CA ILE A 224 -5.77 -4.17 19.71
C ILE A 224 -5.94 -5.28 20.76
N LYS A 225 -4.96 -5.44 21.66
CA LYS A 225 -5.03 -6.44 22.75
C LYS A 225 -6.16 -6.14 23.72
N SER A 226 -6.38 -4.87 24.05
CA SER A 226 -7.43 -4.42 24.98
C SER A 226 -8.82 -4.31 24.35
N SER A 227 -8.93 -4.40 23.02
CA SER A 227 -10.18 -4.19 22.30
C SER A 227 -11.21 -5.31 22.57
N LYS A 228 -12.50 -4.98 22.56
CA LYS A 228 -13.63 -5.91 22.68
C LYS A 228 -14.20 -6.30 21.32
N GLY A 229 -14.14 -5.42 20.34
CA GLY A 229 -14.71 -5.60 19.01
C GLY A 229 -14.10 -6.74 18.21
N ASN A 230 -14.93 -7.39 17.39
CA ASN A 230 -14.49 -8.40 16.42
C ASN A 230 -13.90 -7.76 15.17
N TYR A 231 -14.11 -6.46 14.99
CA TYR A 231 -13.59 -5.67 13.88
C TYR A 231 -12.75 -4.53 14.44
N ILE A 232 -11.52 -4.40 13.95
CA ILE A 232 -10.57 -3.39 14.37
C ILE A 232 -10.54 -2.30 13.31
N LEU A 233 -10.96 -1.09 13.68
CA LEU A 233 -10.94 0.07 12.80
C LEU A 233 -9.80 0.99 13.18
N LEU A 234 -8.75 0.96 12.37
CA LEU A 234 -7.53 1.71 12.60
C LEU A 234 -7.67 3.13 12.01
N PHE A 235 -7.47 4.15 12.84
CA PHE A 235 -7.70 5.55 12.47
C PHE A 235 -6.57 6.48 12.95
N ASP A 236 -6.35 7.60 12.24
CA ASP A 236 -5.38 8.62 12.65
C ASP A 236 -6.07 9.79 13.37
N ASP A 237 -5.34 10.46 14.26
CA ASP A 237 -5.79 11.58 15.06
C ASP A 237 -5.88 12.94 14.32
N ASP A 238 -5.60 12.97 13.01
CA ASP A 238 -5.66 14.17 12.16
C ASP A 238 -6.48 13.97 10.87
N SER A 239 -7.63 13.32 10.99
CA SER A 239 -8.50 12.96 9.87
C SER A 239 -9.97 13.29 10.12
N LEU A 240 -10.67 13.74 9.08
CA LEU A 240 -12.13 13.95 9.11
C LEU A 240 -12.83 12.86 8.30
N ILE A 241 -14.02 12.45 8.73
CA ILE A 241 -14.82 11.36 8.13
C ILE A 241 -16.29 11.75 8.01
N ASP A 242 -16.99 11.11 7.08
CA ASP A 242 -18.43 11.26 6.91
C ASP A 242 -19.19 10.33 7.90
N SER A 243 -20.50 10.57 8.10
CA SER A 243 -21.32 9.83 9.09
C SER A 243 -21.52 8.35 8.76
N ASP A 244 -21.36 7.95 7.50
CA ASP A 244 -21.55 6.58 7.01
C ASP A 244 -20.24 5.78 6.94
N TRP A 245 -19.16 6.29 7.54
CA TRP A 245 -17.80 5.76 7.35
C TRP A 245 -17.63 4.33 7.87
N ILE A 246 -18.09 4.05 9.11
CA ILE A 246 -18.04 2.69 9.69
C ILE A 246 -18.92 1.73 8.87
N THR A 247 -20.15 2.15 8.54
CA THR A 247 -21.10 1.38 7.73
C THR A 247 -20.50 0.99 6.38
N ASN A 248 -19.83 1.91 5.69
CA ASN A 248 -19.18 1.65 4.41
C ASN A 248 -18.03 0.63 4.51
N HIS A 249 -17.29 0.63 5.62
CA HIS A 249 -16.26 -0.38 5.85
C HIS A 249 -16.86 -1.78 6.03
N LEU A 250 -17.86 -1.92 6.90
CA LEU A 250 -18.55 -3.20 7.15
C LEU A 250 -19.24 -3.73 5.88
N LYS A 251 -19.96 -2.86 5.15
CA LYS A 251 -20.61 -3.21 3.88
C LYS A 251 -19.62 -3.72 2.84
N CYS A 252 -18.43 -3.14 2.77
CA CYS A 252 -17.38 -3.61 1.86
C CYS A 252 -16.85 -5.00 2.23
N LEU A 253 -16.66 -5.30 3.51
CA LEU A 253 -16.26 -6.64 3.95
C LEU A 253 -17.31 -7.69 3.56
N ASP A 254 -18.58 -7.39 3.79
CA ASP A 254 -19.68 -8.31 3.48
C ASP A 254 -19.82 -8.52 1.97
N PHE A 255 -19.95 -7.44 1.19
CA PHE A 255 -20.18 -7.51 -0.26
C PHE A 255 -19.10 -8.28 -1.01
N PHE A 256 -17.82 -8.07 -0.65
CA PHE A 256 -16.70 -8.74 -1.32
C PHE A 256 -16.27 -10.03 -0.63
N ASN A 257 -16.91 -10.41 0.48
CA ASN A 257 -16.41 -11.44 1.39
C ASN A 257 -14.92 -11.25 1.70
N ALA A 258 -14.54 -10.00 1.99
CA ALA A 258 -13.16 -9.59 2.24
C ALA A 258 -12.81 -9.67 3.72
N ASP A 259 -11.52 -9.63 4.03
CA ASP A 259 -10.99 -9.64 5.40
C ASP A 259 -10.52 -8.27 5.87
N ILE A 260 -10.22 -7.40 4.90
CA ILE A 260 -9.70 -6.05 5.13
C ILE A 260 -10.39 -5.09 4.16
N SER A 261 -10.86 -3.96 4.69
CA SER A 261 -11.45 -2.85 3.94
C SER A 261 -10.60 -1.61 4.15
N SER A 262 -9.71 -1.32 3.19
CA SER A 262 -8.83 -0.14 3.20
C SER A 262 -9.56 1.05 2.58
N GLY A 263 -9.85 2.07 3.36
CA GLY A 263 -10.51 3.27 2.88
C GLY A 263 -9.58 4.19 2.08
N VAL A 264 -10.14 5.24 1.47
CA VAL A 264 -9.40 6.19 0.64
C VAL A 264 -9.04 7.45 1.41
N SER A 265 -7.76 7.81 1.37
CA SER A 265 -7.23 8.99 2.04
C SER A 265 -7.12 10.18 1.08
N ILE A 266 -8.00 11.17 1.27
CA ILE A 266 -7.99 12.44 0.54
C ILE A 266 -7.08 13.40 1.29
N SER A 267 -6.13 14.04 0.59
CA SER A 267 -5.25 15.02 1.22
C SER A 267 -5.75 16.44 0.99
N LYS A 268 -5.99 17.21 2.06
CA LYS A 268 -6.31 18.66 1.96
C LYS A 268 -5.18 19.46 1.30
N VAL A 269 -3.94 19.02 1.53
CA VAL A 269 -2.71 19.58 0.93
C VAL A 269 -2.08 18.53 0.03
N GLY A 270 -2.10 18.75 -1.29
CA GLY A 270 -1.35 17.92 -2.23
C GLY A 270 -2.06 17.60 -3.56
N ALA A 271 -1.49 16.62 -4.26
CA ALA A 271 -1.87 16.20 -5.61
C ALA A 271 -3.27 15.58 -5.66
N LYS A 272 -3.90 15.63 -6.84
CA LYS A 272 -5.15 14.94 -7.19
C LYS A 272 -5.13 13.51 -6.67
N ILE A 273 -6.23 13.05 -6.05
CA ILE A 273 -6.43 11.64 -5.72
C ILE A 273 -6.16 10.85 -7.00
N PRO A 274 -5.22 9.90 -7.00
CA PRO A 274 -5.00 9.06 -8.17
C PRO A 274 -6.31 8.39 -8.57
N ASP A 275 -6.66 8.44 -9.85
CA ASP A 275 -7.95 7.95 -10.34
C ASP A 275 -8.23 6.48 -9.96
N HIS A 276 -7.20 5.67 -9.69
CA HIS A 276 -7.38 4.27 -9.25
C HIS A 276 -7.93 4.12 -7.82
N TYR A 277 -8.01 5.18 -7.03
CA TYR A 277 -8.70 5.17 -5.73
C TYR A 277 -10.17 5.57 -5.85
N SER A 278 -10.68 5.89 -7.05
CA SER A 278 -12.10 6.26 -7.22
C SER A 278 -13.03 5.08 -7.42
N PHE A 279 -12.53 3.85 -7.42
CA PHE A 279 -13.30 2.62 -7.63
C PHE A 279 -12.74 1.47 -6.77
N PHE A 280 -13.55 0.43 -6.58
CA PHE A 280 -13.13 -0.77 -5.86
C PHE A 280 -12.02 -1.50 -6.60
N ARG A 281 -10.99 -1.90 -5.87
CA ARG A 281 -9.91 -2.76 -6.40
C ARG A 281 -9.34 -3.59 -5.28
N VAL A 282 -8.69 -4.70 -5.64
CA VAL A 282 -7.79 -5.37 -4.71
C VAL A 282 -6.69 -4.39 -4.32
N SER A 283 -6.53 -4.16 -3.02
CA SER A 283 -5.54 -3.23 -2.52
C SER A 283 -4.14 -3.83 -2.60
N ASP A 284 -3.19 -3.03 -3.07
CA ASP A 284 -1.75 -3.34 -3.06
C ASP A 284 -0.98 -2.53 -2.01
N GLN A 285 -1.71 -1.88 -1.10
CA GLN A 285 -1.20 -1.13 0.04
C GLN A 285 -2.17 -1.22 1.24
N LEU A 286 -1.67 -0.94 2.43
CA LEU A 286 -2.49 -0.78 3.62
C LEU A 286 -2.21 0.63 4.17
N ASP A 287 -3.27 1.36 4.52
CA ASP A 287 -3.19 2.64 5.21
C ASP A 287 -3.79 2.46 6.60
N THR A 288 -2.95 2.35 7.65
CA THR A 288 -3.46 2.13 9.01
C THR A 288 -4.15 3.36 9.60
N GLY A 289 -4.21 4.47 8.87
CA GLY A 289 -5.05 5.60 9.26
C GLY A 289 -6.48 5.53 8.75
N ASN A 290 -6.85 4.55 7.92
CA ASN A 290 -8.22 4.36 7.42
C ASN A 290 -8.44 2.93 6.96
N VAL A 291 -8.53 1.97 7.90
CA VAL A 291 -8.71 0.56 7.53
C VAL A 291 -9.45 -0.24 8.58
N LEU A 292 -10.47 -0.98 8.15
CA LEU A 292 -11.14 -1.98 8.96
C LEU A 292 -10.52 -3.35 8.70
N ILE A 293 -10.11 -4.04 9.76
CA ILE A 293 -9.49 -5.37 9.71
C ILE A 293 -10.26 -6.29 10.66
N LYS A 294 -10.65 -7.48 10.20
CA LYS A 294 -11.26 -8.46 11.11
C LYS A 294 -10.24 -8.92 12.16
N LYS A 295 -10.65 -9.03 13.43
CA LYS A 295 -9.74 -9.31 14.55
C LYS A 295 -9.05 -10.67 14.41
N GLU A 296 -9.67 -11.65 13.76
CA GLU A 296 -9.05 -12.93 13.48
C GLU A 296 -7.80 -12.84 12.58
N VAL A 297 -7.67 -11.79 11.75
CA VAL A 297 -6.45 -11.57 10.97
C VAL A 297 -5.28 -11.34 11.94
N PHE A 298 -5.46 -10.47 12.94
CA PHE A 298 -4.43 -10.24 13.97
C PHE A 298 -4.14 -11.50 14.80
N LYS A 299 -5.16 -12.30 15.13
CA LYS A 299 -4.97 -13.58 15.84
C LYS A 299 -4.15 -14.58 15.01
N ALA A 300 -4.38 -14.64 13.70
CA ALA A 300 -3.77 -15.61 12.83
C ALA A 300 -2.34 -15.25 12.40
N ILE A 301 -2.05 -13.97 12.14
CA ILE A 301 -0.73 -13.55 11.65
C ILE A 301 0.12 -12.81 12.67
N GLY A 302 -0.45 -12.44 13.82
CA GLY A 302 0.19 -11.62 14.85
C GLY A 302 0.00 -10.12 14.63
N LEU A 303 0.37 -9.33 15.63
CA LEU A 303 0.24 -7.87 15.67
C LEU A 303 1.26 -7.14 14.77
N PHE A 304 1.39 -5.81 14.86
CA PHE A 304 2.36 -5.06 14.05
C PHE A 304 3.81 -5.34 14.49
N ASP A 305 4.73 -5.45 13.51
CA ASP A 305 6.16 -5.68 13.75
C ASP A 305 6.82 -4.40 14.31
N ARG A 306 7.26 -4.46 15.57
CA ARG A 306 7.91 -3.32 16.24
C ARG A 306 9.30 -3.00 15.67
N GLN A 307 9.85 -3.79 14.74
CA GLN A 307 11.03 -3.39 13.96
C GLN A 307 10.81 -2.11 13.13
N PHE A 308 9.56 -1.71 12.90
CA PHE A 308 9.21 -0.51 12.15
C PHE A 308 8.97 0.72 13.04
N GLU A 309 9.18 0.61 14.35
CA GLU A 309 9.03 1.74 15.27
C GLU A 309 9.91 2.91 14.87
N LYS A 310 9.35 4.11 14.99
CA LYS A 310 10.03 5.39 14.68
C LYS A 310 10.54 5.49 13.23
N GLN A 311 10.09 4.60 12.36
CA GLN A 311 10.47 4.50 10.94
C GLN A 311 9.22 4.32 10.06
N ARG A 312 9.41 4.00 8.78
CA ARG A 312 8.34 3.80 7.78
C ARG A 312 8.16 2.35 7.44
N MET A 313 7.06 2.05 6.75
CA MET A 313 6.73 0.75 6.13
C MET A 313 6.11 -0.29 7.06
N GLY A 314 5.70 0.07 8.29
CA GLY A 314 4.97 -0.88 9.15
C GLY A 314 3.58 -1.22 8.59
N ASP A 315 2.86 -0.25 8.00
CA ASP A 315 1.61 -0.53 7.28
C ASP A 315 1.83 -1.48 6.12
N SER A 316 2.86 -1.18 5.32
CA SER A 316 3.22 -1.97 4.15
C SER A 316 3.68 -3.38 4.53
N GLU A 317 4.29 -3.56 5.70
CA GLU A 317 4.67 -4.86 6.22
C GLU A 317 3.46 -5.68 6.65
N PHE A 318 2.57 -5.11 7.45
CA PHE A 318 1.36 -5.81 7.89
C PHE A 318 0.47 -6.16 6.71
N GLY A 319 0.25 -5.22 5.78
CA GLY A 319 -0.52 -5.45 4.56
C GLY A 319 0.08 -6.56 3.68
N LEU A 320 1.42 -6.60 3.57
CA LEU A 320 2.10 -7.67 2.84
C LEU A 320 1.98 -9.02 3.55
N ARG A 321 2.09 -9.05 4.88
CA ARG A 321 1.94 -10.26 5.67
C ARG A 321 0.52 -10.80 5.61
N ALA A 322 -0.49 -9.92 5.62
CA ALA A 322 -1.88 -10.29 5.39
C ALA A 322 -2.06 -10.90 3.98
N TYR A 323 -1.56 -10.24 2.94
CA TYR A 323 -1.58 -10.76 1.57
C TYR A 323 -0.92 -12.15 1.48
N LEU A 324 0.29 -12.31 2.01
CA LEU A 324 1.03 -13.58 1.94
C LEU A 324 0.33 -14.72 2.70
N ASN A 325 -0.44 -14.40 3.74
CA ASN A 325 -1.25 -15.40 4.46
C ASN A 325 -2.64 -15.62 3.84
N GLY A 326 -2.93 -15.00 2.70
CA GLY A 326 -4.15 -15.27 1.96
C GLY A 326 -5.38 -14.55 2.53
N TYR A 327 -5.20 -13.31 2.98
CA TYR A 327 -6.31 -12.41 3.35
C TYR A 327 -6.62 -11.42 2.22
N LEU A 328 -7.92 -11.25 1.93
CA LEU A 328 -8.37 -10.34 0.87
C LEU A 328 -8.51 -8.92 1.41
N ASN A 329 -7.74 -7.99 0.83
CA ASN A 329 -7.82 -6.57 1.13
C ASN A 329 -8.41 -5.81 -0.06
N ILE A 330 -9.51 -5.09 0.19
CA ILE A 330 -10.20 -4.27 -0.81
C ILE A 330 -9.96 -2.78 -0.52
N SER A 331 -9.57 -2.04 -1.56
CA SER A 331 -9.58 -0.58 -1.54
C SER A 331 -11.01 -0.10 -1.72
N ASN A 332 -11.55 0.58 -0.71
CA ASN A 332 -12.94 1.01 -0.61
C ASN A 332 -13.06 2.52 -0.89
N PRO A 333 -13.58 2.93 -2.07
CA PRO A 333 -13.73 4.32 -2.41
C PRO A 333 -14.87 5.02 -1.65
N TYR A 334 -15.76 4.30 -0.96
CA TYR A 334 -16.86 4.89 -0.20
C TYR A 334 -16.47 5.20 1.24
N ALA A 335 -15.54 4.45 1.84
CA ALA A 335 -14.98 4.76 3.15
C ALA A 335 -13.84 5.80 3.04
N LYS A 336 -14.19 7.06 2.84
CA LYS A 336 -13.22 8.15 2.65
C LYS A 336 -12.84 8.79 3.98
N ARG A 337 -11.61 9.30 4.03
CA ARG A 337 -11.19 10.28 5.03
C ARG A 337 -10.53 11.48 4.38
N LEU A 338 -10.67 12.65 4.99
CA LEU A 338 -9.84 13.82 4.70
C LEU A 338 -8.67 13.89 5.68
N HIS A 339 -7.49 13.49 5.25
CA HIS A 339 -6.26 13.55 6.03
C HIS A 339 -5.65 14.97 5.96
N LEU A 340 -5.59 15.64 7.11
CA LEU A 340 -5.17 17.03 7.23
C LEU A 340 -3.65 17.22 7.06
N LYS A 341 -2.86 16.16 7.27
CA LYS A 341 -1.39 16.13 7.14
C LYS A 341 -0.71 17.20 7.99
N VAL A 342 -1.13 17.33 9.24
CA VAL A 342 -0.70 18.39 10.16
C VAL A 342 0.82 18.36 10.35
N SER A 343 1.47 19.52 10.46
CA SER A 343 2.93 19.62 10.46
C SER A 343 3.61 19.25 11.78
N ILE A 344 2.84 19.09 12.87
CA ILE A 344 3.29 18.89 14.25
C ILE A 344 2.73 17.55 14.80
N GLY A 345 3.33 16.98 15.84
CA GLY A 345 2.84 15.77 16.49
C GLY A 345 3.02 14.47 15.70
N GLY A 346 2.63 13.36 16.31
CA GLY A 346 2.71 12.01 15.73
C GLY A 346 4.13 11.61 15.30
N LEU A 347 4.24 10.83 14.21
CA LEU A 347 5.53 10.36 13.68
C LEU A 347 6.53 11.48 13.31
N ARG A 348 6.09 12.74 13.24
CA ARG A 348 6.97 13.89 12.96
C ARG A 348 7.84 14.24 14.16
N GLU A 349 7.47 13.84 15.37
CA GLU A 349 8.26 14.07 16.59
C GLU A 349 9.12 12.88 16.97
N MET A 350 8.67 11.67 16.66
CA MET A 350 9.30 10.43 17.12
C MET A 350 10.15 9.68 16.07
N GLY A 351 10.35 10.21 14.84
CA GLY A 351 11.14 9.47 13.85
C GLY A 351 11.45 10.14 12.50
N SER A 352 11.99 9.33 11.58
CA SER A 352 12.22 9.75 10.19
C SER A 352 10.96 9.54 9.37
N TRP A 353 10.23 10.63 9.15
CA TRP A 353 9.06 10.61 8.28
C TRP A 353 9.46 10.40 6.82
N ASP A 354 10.47 11.04 6.24
CA ASP A 354 10.80 10.74 4.82
C ASP A 354 11.61 9.43 4.71
N ALA A 355 11.09 8.47 3.95
CA ALA A 355 11.71 7.15 3.75
C ALA A 355 13.08 7.21 3.05
N PHE A 356 13.34 8.30 2.30
CA PHE A 356 14.54 8.46 1.49
C PHE A 356 15.30 9.77 1.77
N ARG A 357 14.72 10.71 2.53
CA ARG A 357 15.39 11.95 2.92
C ARG A 357 15.56 12.01 4.41
N ASN A 358 16.78 12.29 4.82
CA ASN A 358 17.15 12.30 6.22
C ASN A 358 17.29 13.71 6.74
N ARG A 359 17.17 13.85 8.06
CA ARG A 359 17.40 15.13 8.76
C ARG A 359 18.90 15.47 8.81
N LYS A 360 19.78 14.46 8.93
CA LYS A 360 21.24 14.65 8.95
C LYS A 360 21.90 14.13 7.67
N TRP A 361 23.04 14.73 7.31
CA TRP A 361 23.75 14.46 6.05
C TRP A 361 24.28 13.03 5.92
N LEU A 362 24.59 12.35 7.03
CA LEU A 362 25.19 10.99 7.05
C LEU A 362 24.23 9.90 7.57
N ASP A 363 22.96 10.22 7.65
CA ASP A 363 21.94 9.25 8.04
C ASP A 363 21.70 8.22 6.92
N PRO A 364 21.25 7.00 7.26
CA PRO A 364 21.04 5.93 6.28
C PRO A 364 19.99 6.28 5.22
N ARG A 365 20.24 5.96 3.95
CA ARG A 365 19.30 6.20 2.84
C ARG A 365 19.09 4.93 2.00
N PRO A 366 17.85 4.40 1.85
CA PRO A 366 16.65 4.78 2.59
C PRO A 366 16.83 4.53 4.09
N ILE A 367 15.85 4.88 4.91
CA ILE A 367 15.88 4.47 6.32
C ILE A 367 15.92 2.93 6.44
N PRO A 368 16.51 2.38 7.51
CA PRO A 368 16.79 0.94 7.61
C PRO A 368 15.56 0.02 7.46
N SER A 369 14.40 0.42 7.99
CA SER A 369 13.16 -0.37 7.91
C SER A 369 12.71 -0.65 6.48
N VAL A 370 12.97 0.26 5.53
CA VAL A 370 12.64 0.09 4.12
C VAL A 370 13.44 -1.07 3.53
N LEU A 371 14.75 -1.10 3.77
CA LEU A 371 15.58 -2.21 3.30
C LEU A 371 15.32 -3.50 4.08
N TYR A 372 14.99 -3.42 5.36
CA TYR A 372 14.55 -4.58 6.14
C TYR A 372 13.32 -5.23 5.48
N LEU A 373 12.25 -4.47 5.18
CA LEU A 373 11.09 -4.98 4.45
C LEU A 373 11.48 -5.59 3.09
N PHE A 374 12.24 -4.84 2.28
CA PHE A 374 12.57 -5.27 0.91
C PHE A 374 13.37 -6.57 0.91
N ARG A 375 14.34 -6.69 1.82
CA ARG A 375 15.22 -7.86 1.89
C ARG A 375 14.52 -9.06 2.54
N LYS A 376 13.71 -8.84 3.58
CA LYS A 376 12.96 -9.88 4.31
C LYS A 376 12.01 -10.62 3.37
N TYR A 377 11.25 -9.90 2.54
CA TYR A 377 10.18 -10.49 1.74
C TYR A 377 10.51 -10.68 0.25
N PHE A 378 11.34 -9.82 -0.36
CA PHE A 378 11.61 -9.87 -1.80
C PHE A 378 13.04 -10.31 -2.14
N GLY A 379 13.88 -10.51 -1.12
CA GLY A 379 15.28 -10.89 -1.26
C GLY A 379 16.20 -9.76 -1.75
N ASN A 380 17.51 -10.00 -1.60
CA ASN A 380 18.54 -8.99 -1.87
C ASN A 380 18.54 -8.50 -3.33
N ASN A 381 18.17 -9.35 -4.30
CA ASN A 381 18.18 -8.98 -5.72
C ASN A 381 17.11 -7.94 -6.06
N ASN A 382 15.89 -8.11 -5.55
CA ASN A 382 14.81 -7.13 -5.77
C ASN A 382 15.03 -5.87 -4.92
N ALA A 383 15.57 -6.00 -3.71
CA ALA A 383 15.98 -4.85 -2.91
C ALA A 383 17.01 -3.97 -3.65
N LYS A 384 18.03 -4.57 -4.27
CA LYS A 384 19.01 -3.85 -5.11
C LYS A 384 18.32 -3.15 -6.31
N ARG A 385 17.43 -3.84 -7.03
CA ARG A 385 16.66 -3.22 -8.14
C ARG A 385 15.83 -2.04 -7.66
N ALA A 386 15.20 -2.15 -6.49
CA ALA A 386 14.44 -1.07 -5.89
C ALA A 386 15.32 0.13 -5.58
N LEU A 387 16.51 -0.08 -4.99
CA LEU A 387 17.49 0.99 -4.75
C LEU A 387 17.95 1.66 -6.05
N PHE A 388 18.33 0.89 -7.07
CA PHE A 388 18.74 1.44 -8.37
C PHE A 388 17.64 2.29 -9.01
N LYS A 389 16.38 1.91 -8.81
CA LYS A 389 15.23 2.68 -9.31
C LYS A 389 14.98 3.95 -8.50
N THR A 390 15.13 3.92 -7.17
CA THR A 390 14.65 5.00 -6.29
C THR A 390 15.73 6.01 -5.89
N ILE A 391 16.95 5.55 -5.63
CA ILE A 391 18.03 6.38 -5.09
C ILE A 391 18.38 7.56 -6.00
N PRO A 392 18.53 7.40 -7.34
CA PRO A 392 18.85 8.54 -8.20
C PRO A 392 17.86 9.71 -8.08
N PHE A 393 16.56 9.40 -7.93
CA PHE A 393 15.51 10.40 -7.80
C PHE A 393 15.31 10.93 -6.37
N SER A 394 15.94 10.30 -5.37
CA SER A 394 15.87 10.73 -3.96
C SER A 394 16.71 11.97 -3.67
N ILE A 395 17.72 12.22 -4.51
CA ILE A 395 18.74 13.25 -4.32
C ILE A 395 18.16 14.65 -4.53
N MET A 396 17.17 14.77 -5.41
CA MET A 396 16.55 16.04 -5.75
C MET A 396 15.45 16.44 -4.74
N PRO A 397 15.56 17.61 -4.08
CA PRO A 397 14.50 18.16 -3.24
C PRO A 397 13.17 18.31 -3.99
N TYR A 398 12.05 18.12 -3.29
CA TYR A 398 10.72 18.11 -3.91
C TYR A 398 10.36 19.46 -4.55
N GLN A 399 10.76 20.58 -3.92
CA GLN A 399 10.53 21.93 -4.42
C GLN A 399 11.11 22.20 -5.82
N PHE A 400 12.19 21.51 -6.19
CA PHE A 400 12.83 21.65 -7.50
C PHE A 400 12.26 20.70 -8.56
N LYS A 401 11.37 19.76 -8.18
CA LYS A 401 10.76 18.81 -9.11
C LYS A 401 9.82 19.45 -10.15
N LYS A 402 9.45 20.72 -10.03
CA LYS A 402 8.63 21.41 -11.04
C LYS A 402 9.45 22.13 -12.13
N ASN A 403 10.72 22.45 -11.87
CA ASN A 403 11.54 23.26 -12.78
C ASN A 403 12.56 22.39 -13.53
N LYS A 404 12.37 22.19 -14.85
CA LYS A 404 13.21 21.33 -15.69
C LYS A 404 14.71 21.70 -15.67
N LEU A 405 15.05 22.99 -15.57
CA LEU A 405 16.43 23.46 -15.51
C LEU A 405 17.08 23.08 -14.18
N LEU A 406 16.38 23.29 -13.06
CA LEU A 406 16.84 22.87 -11.74
C LEU A 406 16.89 21.34 -11.60
N GLN A 407 16.08 20.59 -12.36
CA GLN A 407 16.19 19.14 -12.44
C GLN A 407 17.50 18.70 -13.11
N ILE A 408 17.89 19.36 -14.21
CA ILE A 408 19.15 19.05 -14.92
C ILE A 408 20.36 19.43 -14.04
N LEU A 409 20.34 20.60 -13.40
CA LEU A 409 21.37 21.00 -12.46
C LEU A 409 21.44 20.06 -11.26
N GLY A 410 20.28 19.68 -10.70
CA GLY A 410 20.20 18.72 -9.60
C GLY A 410 20.74 17.34 -9.98
N LEU A 411 20.51 16.89 -11.22
CA LEU A 411 21.09 15.65 -11.76
C LEU A 411 22.61 15.77 -11.86
N PHE A 412 23.15 16.89 -12.34
CA PHE A 412 24.60 17.11 -12.39
C PHE A 412 25.22 17.13 -10.98
N LEU A 413 24.66 17.89 -10.05
CA LEU A 413 25.10 17.95 -8.65
C LEU A 413 25.00 16.59 -7.95
N SER A 414 24.05 15.74 -8.36
CA SER A 414 23.89 14.41 -7.80
C SER A 414 25.10 13.49 -8.00
N PHE A 415 25.89 13.70 -9.06
CA PHE A 415 27.11 12.93 -9.32
C PHE A 415 28.18 13.18 -8.24
N PHE A 416 28.32 14.41 -7.76
CA PHE A 416 29.25 14.74 -6.66
C PHE A 416 28.79 14.17 -5.32
N LEU A 417 27.48 13.91 -5.17
CA LEU A 417 26.91 13.30 -3.98
C LEU A 417 26.99 11.76 -3.98
N ILE A 418 27.43 11.13 -5.08
CA ILE A 418 27.48 9.67 -5.20
C ILE A 418 28.26 9.01 -4.04
N PRO A 419 29.49 9.44 -3.67
CA PRO A 419 30.22 8.79 -2.58
C PRO A 419 29.46 8.81 -1.26
N ILE A 420 28.84 9.95 -0.94
CA ILE A 420 28.02 10.13 0.27
C ILE A 420 26.79 9.21 0.20
N ILE A 421 26.10 9.16 -0.93
CA ILE A 421 24.90 8.34 -1.10
C ILE A 421 25.23 6.85 -1.01
N LEU A 422 26.34 6.41 -1.61
CA LEU A 422 26.81 5.04 -1.50
C LEU A 422 27.09 4.68 -0.05
N PHE A 423 27.71 5.59 0.72
CA PHE A 423 27.90 5.42 2.16
C PHE A 423 26.56 5.35 2.92
N GLN A 424 25.59 6.23 2.63
CA GLN A 424 24.26 6.21 3.25
C GLN A 424 23.50 4.91 2.95
N VAL A 425 23.58 4.42 1.71
CA VAL A 425 22.98 3.15 1.27
C VAL A 425 23.67 1.97 1.95
N TYR A 426 25.00 1.98 2.03
CA TYR A 426 25.77 0.96 2.73
C TYR A 426 25.39 0.90 4.22
N LYS A 427 25.33 2.05 4.91
CA LYS A 427 24.91 2.14 6.30
C LYS A 427 23.48 1.61 6.50
N SER A 428 22.56 1.96 5.60
CA SER A 428 21.19 1.43 5.63
C SER A 428 21.16 -0.08 5.44
N TRP A 429 21.96 -0.60 4.51
CA TRP A 429 22.10 -2.02 4.26
C TRP A 429 22.60 -2.76 5.50
N GLN A 430 23.65 -2.25 6.16
CA GLN A 430 24.18 -2.83 7.40
C GLN A 430 23.14 -2.85 8.52
N LEU A 431 22.47 -1.72 8.78
CA LEU A 431 21.43 -1.62 9.81
C LEU A 431 20.22 -2.53 9.50
N SER A 432 19.86 -2.68 8.22
CA SER A 432 18.83 -3.64 7.83
C SER A 432 19.27 -5.10 8.03
N SER A 433 20.57 -5.42 7.90
CA SER A 433 21.10 -6.75 8.24
C SER A 433 21.00 -7.02 9.74
N VAL A 434 21.28 -6.02 10.59
CA VAL A 434 21.07 -6.13 12.04
C VAL A 434 19.61 -6.46 12.35
N LYS A 435 18.66 -5.74 11.74
CA LYS A 435 17.22 -6.03 11.88
C LYS A 435 16.83 -7.43 11.42
N LEU A 436 17.36 -7.88 10.27
CA LEU A 436 17.12 -9.24 9.78
C LEU A 436 17.65 -10.30 10.76
N ASN A 437 18.83 -10.09 11.33
CA ASN A 437 19.44 -11.01 12.29
C ASN A 437 18.68 -11.04 13.63
N GLN A 438 18.17 -9.90 14.09
CA GLN A 438 17.32 -9.81 15.28
C GLN A 438 15.94 -10.46 15.08
N GLY A 439 15.48 -10.56 13.83
CA GLY A 439 14.16 -11.06 13.51
C GLY A 439 13.05 -10.02 13.68
N ALA A 440 11.82 -10.48 13.46
CA ALA A 440 10.61 -9.66 13.62
C ALA A 440 10.24 -9.55 15.10
N LEU A 441 9.73 -8.39 15.51
CA LEU A 441 9.23 -8.14 16.85
C LEU A 441 7.69 -8.09 16.80
N ILE A 442 7.08 -9.25 16.53
CA ILE A 442 5.63 -9.42 16.36
C ILE A 442 5.10 -10.19 17.57
N ASP A 443 4.20 -9.55 18.31
CA ASP A 443 3.45 -10.19 19.39
C ASP A 443 2.25 -10.96 18.83
N ASN A 444 1.84 -12.03 19.51
CA ASN A 444 0.58 -12.71 19.23
C ASN A 444 -0.59 -11.97 19.89
N LEU A 445 -1.78 -12.15 19.31
CA LEU A 445 -3.05 -11.78 19.92
C LEU A 445 -3.72 -13.07 20.39
N ASN A 446 -3.82 -13.25 21.71
CA ASN A 446 -4.39 -14.45 22.32
C ASN A 446 -5.91 -14.57 22.11
#